data_AF-A0A9P7JP80-F1
#
_entry.id   AF-A0A9P7JP80-F1
#
_cell.length_a   1.000
_cell.length_b   1.000
_cell.length_c   1.000
_cell.angle_alpha   90.00
_cell.angle_beta   90.00
_cell.angle_gamma   90.00
#
_symmetry.space_group_name_H-M   'P 1'
#
loop_
_entity.id
_entity.type
_entity.pdbx_description
1 polymer ?
#
loop_
_entity_poly.entity_id
_entity_poly.type
_entity_poly.pdbx_seq_one_letter_code
_entity_poly.pdbx_strand_id
1 'polypeptide(L)'
;MPSSSESRYIRLEGESLRTTFVPSCRIPAGIYVSINVDSRRRWKSPISVLSSDKSVVWGNTVTLSSHSSPALSVEIRASFELGRMLGGGEVIGELQMSWDELLDHGDEPFDISFPPVFGVHPSLKLKAAIVHACDDQDDALIDSLVDCEIARDTDAGHAQFAAYATSKTVSHLNDAVEHFQLVLDQCPVGHPDHATALTNLAWACLQGYIRNDLEDIDVTTSLFRDALALRPQHHPDHPLSLYHLTQALTRRHNKKRTAADIREAAQLYHELLPLCAEGTYLHIIAAGKNGVDYVIGGCSNLPIDASDEGIHLRQVVLELCPLGHQLRLTALDRLAQAVEARFHQHGSIDDLDTSIQLGREAVSLCPEGQADRGIYLNNLAERCACALLGIQSRDFSLDNLGDVLVKRFNKRGDIDDITRAISLRREALTLRQPGHPRRDTTLSNLALALHTRYGKSHVREDLNEVIDLYRESLRLKRLDHPERHKTLRNLSSVLCSRFTQTSEE
;
A
#
# COMPACT_ATOMS: atom_id res chain seq x y z
N MET A 1 -11.85 -57.88 -41.29
CA MET A 1 -11.40 -56.66 -41.98
C MET A 1 -11.89 -55.49 -41.14
N PRO A 2 -11.06 -54.86 -40.30
CA PRO A 2 -11.57 -53.91 -39.31
C PRO A 2 -11.85 -52.58 -40.01
N SER A 3 -13.14 -52.29 -40.15
CA SER A 3 -13.69 -51.01 -40.56
C SER A 3 -14.29 -50.34 -39.33
N SER A 4 -13.45 -49.69 -38.55
CA SER A 4 -13.85 -48.65 -37.60
C SER A 4 -12.67 -47.70 -37.51
N SER A 5 -12.81 -46.50 -38.07
CA SER A 5 -11.84 -45.42 -37.83
C SER A 5 -11.91 -45.09 -36.34
N GLU A 6 -11.03 -45.68 -35.54
CA GLU A 6 -10.86 -45.32 -34.14
C GLU A 6 -10.30 -43.90 -34.10
N SER A 7 -11.18 -42.92 -33.88
CA SER A 7 -10.77 -41.55 -33.57
C SER A 7 -9.94 -41.58 -32.28
N ARG A 8 -8.66 -41.23 -32.38
CA ARG A 8 -7.77 -41.05 -31.23
C ARG A 8 -7.75 -39.58 -30.84
N TYR A 9 -7.78 -39.30 -29.54
CA TYR A 9 -7.85 -37.94 -28.99
C TYR A 9 -6.64 -37.67 -28.09
N ILE A 10 -6.29 -36.39 -27.89
CA ILE A 10 -5.19 -35.99 -27.01
C ILE A 10 -5.74 -35.15 -25.87
N ARG A 11 -5.53 -35.59 -24.64
CA ARG A 11 -5.73 -34.76 -23.47
C ARG A 11 -4.43 -34.05 -23.15
N LEU A 12 -4.49 -32.72 -23.03
CA LEU A 12 -3.36 -31.93 -22.56
C LEU A 12 -3.66 -31.49 -21.13
N GLU A 13 -2.73 -31.76 -20.24
CA GLU A 13 -2.69 -31.23 -18.88
C GLU A 13 -1.69 -30.07 -18.85
N GLY A 14 -2.13 -28.98 -18.23
CA GLY A 14 -1.39 -27.72 -18.16
C GLY A 14 0.03 -27.87 -17.62
N GLU A 15 0.85 -26.93 -18.06
CA GLU A 15 2.28 -26.92 -17.92
C GLU A 15 2.72 -26.77 -16.47
N SER A 16 3.56 -27.69 -16.00
CA SER A 16 4.16 -27.57 -14.67
C SER A 16 5.31 -26.57 -14.74
N LEU A 17 5.21 -25.44 -14.04
CA LEU A 17 6.33 -24.52 -13.84
C LEU A 17 7.21 -25.00 -12.69
N ARG A 18 8.51 -25.22 -12.93
CA ARG A 18 9.47 -25.43 -11.80
C ARG A 18 9.89 -24.12 -11.15
N THR A 19 9.72 -23.00 -11.86
CA THR A 19 10.04 -21.65 -11.40
C THR A 19 8.93 -20.71 -11.83
N THR A 20 8.49 -19.79 -10.98
CA THR A 20 7.45 -18.79 -11.32
C THR A 20 7.92 -17.72 -12.32
N PHE A 21 9.17 -17.74 -12.77
CA PHE A 21 9.70 -16.77 -13.72
C PHE A 21 9.33 -17.10 -15.17
N VAL A 22 8.68 -16.16 -15.85
CA VAL A 22 8.30 -16.27 -17.26
C VAL A 22 9.30 -15.51 -18.12
N PRO A 23 9.86 -16.12 -19.19
CA PRO A 23 10.73 -15.44 -20.13
C PRO A 23 9.92 -14.57 -21.11
N SER A 24 9.18 -13.60 -20.58
CA SER A 24 8.39 -12.63 -21.35
C SER A 24 9.05 -11.25 -21.28
N CYS A 25 8.91 -10.48 -22.36
CA CYS A 25 9.36 -9.08 -22.42
C CYS A 25 8.52 -8.15 -21.53
N ARG A 26 7.35 -8.61 -21.08
CA ARG A 26 6.41 -7.90 -20.22
C ARG A 26 6.01 -8.78 -19.05
N ILE A 27 5.18 -8.25 -18.17
CA ILE A 27 4.62 -9.00 -17.06
C ILE A 27 3.33 -9.66 -17.55
N PRO A 28 3.30 -11.00 -17.69
CA PRO A 28 2.09 -11.69 -18.07
C PRO A 28 1.06 -11.64 -16.94
N ALA A 29 -0.20 -11.45 -17.33
CA ALA A 29 -1.35 -11.69 -16.49
C ALA A 29 -1.55 -13.19 -16.25
N GLY A 30 -1.24 -13.99 -17.26
CA GLY A 30 -1.31 -15.45 -17.22
C GLY A 30 -0.67 -16.09 -18.45
N ILE A 31 -0.83 -17.39 -18.60
CA ILE A 31 -0.40 -18.13 -19.80
C ILE A 31 -1.58 -18.93 -20.37
N TYR A 32 -1.49 -19.30 -21.64
CA TYR A 32 -2.40 -20.21 -22.31
C TYR A 32 -1.66 -21.02 -23.39
N VAL A 33 -2.16 -22.20 -23.74
CA VAL A 33 -1.64 -22.99 -24.88
C VAL A 33 -2.50 -22.78 -26.10
N SER A 34 -1.84 -22.63 -27.23
CA SER A 34 -2.44 -22.59 -28.56
C SER A 34 -1.93 -23.76 -29.37
N ILE A 35 -2.83 -24.48 -30.05
CA ILE A 35 -2.46 -25.55 -30.99
C ILE A 35 -2.94 -25.15 -32.38
N ASN A 36 -1.98 -24.99 -33.28
CA ASN A 36 -2.23 -24.75 -34.70
C ASN A 36 -2.16 -26.09 -35.44
N VAL A 37 -3.26 -26.48 -36.08
CA VAL A 37 -3.36 -27.75 -36.83
C VAL A 37 -3.18 -27.53 -38.33
N ASP A 38 -3.67 -26.40 -38.83
CA ASP A 38 -3.46 -25.92 -40.20
C ASP A 38 -3.63 -24.40 -40.23
N SER A 39 -3.59 -23.78 -41.41
CA SER A 39 -3.74 -22.32 -41.57
C SER A 39 -5.12 -21.78 -41.16
N ARG A 40 -6.09 -22.64 -40.83
CA ARG A 40 -7.48 -22.28 -40.52
C ARG A 40 -7.97 -22.80 -39.17
N ARG A 41 -7.35 -23.83 -38.60
CA ARG A 41 -7.75 -24.47 -37.35
C ARG A 41 -6.74 -24.19 -36.25
N ARG A 42 -7.19 -23.43 -35.24
CA ARG A 42 -6.45 -23.09 -34.02
C ARG A 42 -7.32 -23.37 -32.81
N TRP A 43 -6.80 -24.19 -31.89
CA TRP A 43 -7.38 -24.35 -30.56
C TRP A 43 -6.63 -23.48 -29.55
N LYS A 44 -7.33 -22.94 -28.54
CA LYS A 44 -6.74 -22.16 -27.44
C LYS A 44 -7.29 -22.64 -26.10
N SER A 45 -6.42 -22.82 -25.11
CA SER A 45 -6.84 -23.04 -23.73
C SER A 45 -7.35 -21.73 -23.10
N PRO A 46 -8.11 -21.81 -21.99
CA PRO A 46 -8.34 -20.68 -21.11
C PRO A 46 -7.01 -20.13 -20.56
N ILE A 47 -7.00 -18.83 -20.28
CA ILE A 47 -5.87 -18.16 -19.63
C ILE A 47 -5.81 -18.57 -18.16
N SER A 48 -4.61 -18.88 -17.67
CA SER A 48 -4.40 -19.22 -16.26
C SER A 48 -3.35 -18.37 -15.58
N VAL A 49 -3.67 -18.00 -14.35
CA VAL A 49 -2.79 -17.28 -13.44
C VAL A 49 -1.65 -18.20 -12.99
N LEU A 50 -0.44 -17.67 -13.01
CA LEU A 50 0.75 -18.38 -12.56
C LEU A 50 0.88 -18.35 -11.03
N SER A 51 1.06 -19.50 -10.40
CA SER A 51 1.19 -19.65 -8.95
C SER A 51 2.25 -20.70 -8.58
N SER A 52 2.96 -20.49 -7.46
CA SER A 52 3.96 -21.42 -6.91
C SER A 52 3.39 -22.72 -6.36
N ASP A 53 2.13 -22.71 -5.93
CA ASP A 53 1.59 -23.75 -5.04
C ASP A 53 0.73 -24.79 -5.77
N LYS A 54 0.57 -24.65 -7.09
CA LYS A 54 -0.25 -25.55 -7.91
C LYS A 54 0.47 -25.82 -9.23
N SER A 55 0.64 -27.10 -9.58
CA SER A 55 0.68 -27.47 -10.99
C SER A 55 -0.58 -26.88 -11.61
N VAL A 56 -0.45 -26.01 -12.61
CA VAL A 56 -1.60 -25.39 -13.26
C VAL A 56 -2.36 -26.51 -13.96
N VAL A 57 -3.43 -27.02 -13.34
CA VAL A 57 -4.25 -28.08 -13.93
C VAL A 57 -5.21 -27.41 -14.90
N TRP A 58 -4.85 -27.36 -16.18
CA TRP A 58 -5.82 -27.09 -17.23
C TRP A 58 -6.68 -28.32 -17.42
N GLY A 59 -7.94 -28.24 -16.99
CA GLY A 59 -8.90 -29.33 -17.07
C GLY A 59 -9.44 -29.60 -18.48
N ASN A 60 -8.74 -29.18 -19.53
CA ASN A 60 -9.30 -29.16 -20.88
C ASN A 60 -8.70 -30.28 -21.73
N THR A 61 -9.58 -31.06 -22.35
CA THR A 61 -9.21 -32.07 -23.34
C THR A 61 -9.26 -31.43 -24.73
N VAL A 62 -8.21 -31.60 -25.55
CA VAL A 62 -8.23 -31.10 -26.93
C VAL A 62 -8.59 -32.23 -27.87
N THR A 63 -9.82 -32.21 -28.35
CA THR A 63 -10.29 -33.22 -29.29
C THR A 63 -9.87 -32.85 -30.71
N LEU A 64 -8.79 -33.47 -31.17
CA LEU A 64 -8.37 -33.35 -32.56
C LEU A 64 -8.69 -34.65 -33.31
N SER A 65 -9.74 -34.65 -34.12
CA SER A 65 -10.05 -35.77 -35.03
C SER A 65 -9.20 -35.63 -36.30
N SER A 66 -8.57 -36.70 -36.80
CA SER A 66 -8.03 -36.64 -38.15
C SER A 66 -8.00 -37.94 -38.94
N HIS A 67 -8.42 -37.81 -40.20
CA HIS A 67 -8.21 -38.76 -41.30
C HIS A 67 -6.95 -38.45 -42.12
N SER A 68 -6.16 -37.44 -41.73
CA SER A 68 -4.91 -37.00 -42.37
C SER A 68 -3.85 -36.66 -41.31
N SER A 69 -2.56 -36.83 -41.54
CA SER A 69 -1.52 -36.47 -40.54
C SER A 69 -0.99 -35.04 -40.80
N PRO A 70 -1.62 -33.94 -40.30
CA PRO A 70 -1.09 -32.60 -40.47
C PRO A 70 0.16 -32.35 -39.60
N ALA A 71 0.92 -31.32 -39.96
CA ALA A 71 1.93 -30.75 -39.08
C ALA A 71 1.25 -29.98 -37.95
N LEU A 72 1.64 -30.22 -36.70
CA LEU A 72 1.14 -29.54 -35.52
C LEU A 72 2.17 -28.53 -35.03
N SER A 73 1.71 -27.33 -34.68
CA SER A 73 2.50 -26.39 -33.88
C SER A 73 1.79 -26.16 -32.54
N VAL A 74 2.49 -26.46 -31.45
CA VAL A 74 2.04 -26.24 -30.07
C VAL A 74 2.81 -25.05 -29.52
N GLU A 75 2.09 -24.01 -29.13
CA GLU A 75 2.63 -22.77 -28.58
C GLU A 75 2.16 -22.59 -27.14
N ILE A 76 3.07 -22.27 -26.22
CA ILE A 76 2.73 -21.67 -24.93
C ILE A 76 2.86 -20.16 -25.09
N ARG A 77 1.81 -19.42 -24.74
CA ARG A 77 1.73 -17.98 -24.94
C ARG A 77 1.50 -17.26 -23.62
N ALA A 78 2.23 -16.17 -23.43
CA ALA A 78 2.01 -15.21 -22.36
C ALA A 78 0.83 -14.31 -22.72
N SER A 79 -0.18 -14.29 -21.85
CA SER A 79 -1.29 -13.35 -21.92
C SER A 79 -1.00 -12.11 -21.10
N PHE A 80 -1.33 -10.93 -21.63
CA PHE A 80 -1.21 -9.65 -20.92
C PHE A 80 -2.52 -9.21 -20.27
N GLU A 81 -3.58 -10.00 -20.45
CA GLU A 81 -4.91 -9.81 -19.88
C GLU A 81 -5.41 -11.16 -19.32
N LEU A 82 -6.19 -11.13 -18.23
CA LEU A 82 -6.94 -12.29 -17.72
C LEU A 82 -8.32 -12.40 -18.38
N GLY A 83 -8.86 -11.27 -18.85
CA GLY A 83 -10.14 -11.20 -19.56
C GLY A 83 -10.00 -11.52 -21.06
N ARG A 84 -10.72 -10.76 -21.89
CA ARG A 84 -10.59 -10.83 -23.35
C ARG A 84 -9.22 -10.29 -23.75
N MET A 85 -8.45 -11.11 -24.44
CA MET A 85 -7.12 -10.76 -24.92
C MET A 85 -7.20 -10.08 -26.29
N LEU A 86 -6.46 -8.98 -26.46
CA LEU A 86 -6.28 -8.34 -27.76
C LEU A 86 -5.03 -8.90 -28.44
N GLY A 87 -5.22 -9.60 -29.56
CA GLY A 87 -4.15 -10.36 -30.21
C GLY A 87 -3.94 -11.75 -29.60
N GLY A 88 -2.84 -12.40 -29.97
CA GLY A 88 -2.39 -13.68 -29.39
C GLY A 88 -1.29 -13.53 -28.33
N GLY A 89 -0.77 -12.34 -28.10
CA GLY A 89 0.33 -12.10 -27.16
C GLY A 89 1.63 -12.81 -27.52
N GLU A 90 2.50 -12.97 -26.54
CA GLU A 90 3.90 -13.36 -26.76
C GLU A 90 4.08 -14.88 -26.69
N VAL A 91 4.68 -15.45 -27.73
CA VAL A 91 5.06 -16.86 -27.74
C VAL A 91 6.27 -17.05 -26.83
N ILE A 92 6.09 -17.82 -25.75
CA ILE A 92 7.13 -18.11 -24.73
C ILE A 92 7.58 -19.56 -24.75
N GLY A 93 7.04 -20.36 -25.66
CA GLY A 93 7.47 -21.71 -26.01
C GLY A 93 6.80 -22.14 -27.31
N GLU A 94 7.55 -22.71 -28.24
CA GLU A 94 7.00 -23.28 -29.48
C GLU A 94 7.61 -24.67 -29.70
N LEU A 95 6.77 -25.59 -30.14
CA LEU A 95 7.19 -26.93 -30.55
C LEU A 95 6.44 -27.33 -31.81
N GLN A 96 7.20 -27.70 -32.84
CA GLN A 96 6.65 -28.29 -34.06
C GLN A 96 6.89 -29.79 -34.06
N MET A 97 5.83 -30.54 -34.37
CA MET A 97 5.88 -31.99 -34.49
C MET A 97 4.79 -32.50 -35.44
N SER A 98 4.95 -33.73 -35.92
CA SER A 98 3.91 -34.41 -36.69
C SER A 98 2.90 -35.11 -35.78
N TRP A 99 1.71 -35.37 -36.33
CA TRP A 99 0.70 -36.20 -35.67
C TRP A 99 1.20 -37.59 -35.28
N ASP A 100 2.00 -38.20 -36.15
CA ASP A 100 2.50 -39.56 -35.95
C ASP A 100 3.52 -39.58 -34.79
N GLU A 101 4.41 -38.60 -34.71
CA GLU A 101 5.35 -38.44 -33.59
C GLU A 101 4.65 -38.28 -32.24
N LEU A 102 3.52 -37.56 -32.20
CA LEU A 102 2.76 -37.39 -30.97
C LEU A 102 2.03 -38.69 -30.55
N LEU A 103 1.54 -39.48 -31.52
CA LEU A 103 0.84 -40.75 -31.25
C LEU A 103 1.78 -41.91 -30.90
N ASP A 104 3.05 -41.86 -31.30
CA ASP A 104 4.06 -42.90 -31.02
C ASP A 104 4.39 -43.04 -29.52
N HIS A 105 3.94 -42.09 -28.68
CA HIS A 105 4.12 -42.14 -27.23
C HIS A 105 3.22 -43.15 -26.50
N GLY A 106 2.23 -43.75 -27.19
CA GLY A 106 1.31 -44.74 -26.61
C GLY A 106 0.29 -44.16 -25.63
N ASP A 107 -0.45 -45.02 -24.93
CA ASP A 107 -1.59 -44.60 -24.09
C ASP A 107 -1.17 -44.06 -22.69
N GLU A 108 0.12 -44.10 -22.34
CA GLU A 108 0.60 -43.55 -21.06
C GLU A 108 0.84 -42.03 -21.14
N PRO A 109 0.56 -41.27 -20.05
CA PRO A 109 0.87 -39.85 -20.00
C PRO A 109 2.38 -39.56 -20.16
N PHE A 110 2.72 -38.61 -21.02
CA PHE A 110 4.10 -38.19 -21.29
C PHE A 110 4.30 -36.68 -21.18
N ASP A 111 5.55 -36.25 -20.94
CA ASP A 111 5.92 -34.84 -20.83
C ASP A 111 6.40 -34.30 -22.19
N ILE A 112 5.74 -33.25 -22.68
CA ILE A 112 6.19 -32.43 -23.80
C ILE A 112 7.09 -31.32 -23.25
N SER A 113 8.35 -31.33 -23.66
CA SER A 113 9.35 -30.34 -23.26
C SER A 113 9.61 -29.35 -24.37
N PHE A 114 9.61 -28.05 -24.04
CA PHE A 114 9.83 -26.98 -25.00
C PHE A 114 11.31 -26.57 -25.08
N PRO A 115 11.82 -26.21 -26.28
CA PRO A 115 13.16 -25.66 -26.42
C PRO A 115 13.32 -24.33 -25.65
N PRO A 116 14.55 -23.94 -25.28
CA PRO A 116 14.82 -22.68 -24.58
C PRO A 116 14.39 -21.45 -25.40
N VAL A 117 13.73 -20.51 -24.75
CA VAL A 117 13.31 -19.23 -25.33
C VAL A 117 14.17 -18.12 -24.73
N PHE A 118 14.76 -17.28 -25.58
CA PHE A 118 15.75 -16.26 -25.20
C PHE A 118 16.96 -16.79 -24.37
N GLY A 119 17.38 -18.04 -24.60
CA GLY A 119 18.51 -18.65 -23.89
C GLY A 119 18.22 -19.08 -22.44
N VAL A 120 16.96 -18.96 -22.00
CA VAL A 120 16.47 -19.50 -20.73
C VAL A 120 15.66 -20.76 -21.06
N HIS A 121 15.98 -21.90 -20.45
CA HIS A 121 15.11 -23.07 -20.54
C HIS A 121 13.80 -22.73 -19.81
N PRO A 122 12.66 -22.59 -20.51
CA PRO A 122 11.41 -22.54 -19.80
C PRO A 122 11.29 -23.88 -19.08
N SER A 123 11.12 -23.84 -17.76
CA SER A 123 10.82 -25.04 -16.98
C SER A 123 9.35 -25.43 -17.15
N LEU A 124 8.86 -25.39 -18.39
CA LEU A 124 7.49 -25.65 -18.81
C LEU A 124 7.44 -27.07 -19.37
N LYS A 125 6.67 -27.94 -18.70
CA LYS A 125 6.37 -29.29 -19.18
C LYS A 125 4.88 -29.41 -19.34
N LEU A 126 4.40 -29.56 -20.57
CA LEU A 126 3.00 -29.86 -20.85
C LEU A 126 2.84 -31.37 -20.77
N LYS A 127 1.85 -31.86 -20.03
CA LYS A 127 1.56 -33.29 -19.97
C LYS A 127 0.55 -33.65 -21.04
N ALA A 128 0.76 -34.74 -21.75
CA ALA A 128 -0.14 -35.22 -22.79
C ALA A 128 -0.50 -36.68 -22.55
N ALA A 129 -1.74 -37.07 -22.82
CA ALA A 129 -2.21 -38.46 -22.78
C ALA A 129 -3.14 -38.75 -23.95
N ILE A 130 -2.99 -39.92 -24.58
CA ILE A 130 -3.88 -40.37 -25.65
C ILE A 130 -5.13 -40.98 -25.00
N VAL A 131 -6.30 -40.58 -25.49
CA VAL A 131 -7.61 -41.07 -25.00
C VAL A 131 -8.47 -41.60 -26.15
N HIS A 132 -9.23 -42.66 -25.86
CA HIS A 132 -10.21 -43.24 -26.78
C HIS A 132 -11.59 -42.60 -26.58
N ALA A 133 -12.39 -42.57 -27.65
CA ALA A 133 -13.63 -41.80 -27.75
C ALA A 133 -14.54 -41.83 -26.52
N CYS A 134 -14.86 -40.64 -26.00
CA CYS A 134 -16.17 -40.32 -25.44
C CYS A 134 -16.73 -39.14 -26.24
N ASP A 135 -18.02 -39.21 -26.56
CA ASP A 135 -18.76 -38.13 -27.21
C ASP A 135 -18.67 -36.88 -26.34
N ASP A 136 -17.89 -35.88 -26.77
CA ASP A 136 -18.06 -34.49 -26.34
C ASP A 136 -17.61 -33.58 -27.48
N GLN A 137 -18.59 -32.83 -28.00
CA GLN A 137 -18.44 -31.77 -28.98
C GLN A 137 -17.90 -30.52 -28.29
N ASP A 138 -16.87 -29.88 -28.83
CA ASP A 138 -16.62 -28.47 -28.59
C ASP A 138 -16.16 -27.81 -29.90
N ASP A 139 -17.11 -27.11 -30.53
CA ASP A 139 -16.92 -26.33 -31.74
C ASP A 139 -15.96 -25.15 -31.47
N ALA A 140 -14.87 -25.10 -32.23
CA ALA A 140 -13.94 -23.97 -32.23
C ALA A 140 -14.62 -22.73 -32.84
N LEU A 141 -14.73 -21.66 -32.04
CA LEU A 141 -15.21 -20.34 -32.45
C LEU A 141 -14.33 -19.75 -33.56
N ILE A 142 -14.96 -19.36 -34.67
CA ILE A 142 -14.35 -18.55 -35.74
C ILE A 142 -14.64 -17.07 -35.38
N ASP A 143 -13.60 -16.32 -35.05
CA ASP A 143 -13.70 -14.88 -34.76
C ASP A 143 -14.10 -14.07 -36.01
N SER A 144 -14.76 -12.94 -35.77
CA SER A 144 -15.26 -12.03 -36.82
C SER A 144 -14.10 -11.38 -37.61
N LEU A 145 -14.34 -11.07 -38.90
CA LEU A 145 -13.31 -10.52 -39.81
C LEU A 145 -12.75 -9.15 -39.39
N VAL A 146 -13.49 -8.36 -38.60
CA VAL A 146 -13.04 -7.02 -38.13
C VAL A 146 -12.14 -7.14 -36.91
N ASP A 147 -12.41 -8.09 -36.00
CA ASP A 147 -11.52 -8.40 -34.87
C ASP A 147 -10.15 -8.93 -35.35
N CYS A 148 -10.10 -9.53 -36.54
CA CYS A 148 -8.87 -10.09 -37.11
C CYS A 148 -7.83 -9.02 -37.50
N GLU A 149 -8.22 -7.84 -37.97
CA GLU A 149 -7.27 -6.79 -38.37
C GLU A 149 -6.63 -6.12 -37.14
N ILE A 150 -7.45 -5.69 -36.16
CA ILE A 150 -6.97 -5.10 -34.90
C ILE A 150 -6.05 -6.09 -34.17
N ALA A 151 -6.42 -7.37 -34.12
CA ALA A 151 -5.59 -8.42 -33.52
C ALA A 151 -4.26 -8.61 -34.26
N ARG A 152 -4.27 -8.58 -35.61
CA ARG A 152 -3.05 -8.71 -36.42
C ARG A 152 -2.10 -7.54 -36.21
N ASP A 153 -2.60 -6.31 -36.20
CA ASP A 153 -1.77 -5.12 -35.97
C ASP A 153 -1.23 -5.10 -34.53
N THR A 154 -2.02 -5.57 -33.57
CA THR A 154 -1.57 -5.77 -32.18
C THR A 154 -0.43 -6.80 -32.10
N ASP A 155 -0.57 -7.93 -32.78
CA ASP A 155 0.46 -8.97 -32.80
C ASP A 155 1.73 -8.50 -33.54
N ALA A 156 1.59 -7.70 -34.60
CA ALA A 156 2.73 -7.06 -35.27
C ALA A 156 3.48 -6.10 -34.31
N GLY A 157 2.74 -5.30 -33.54
CA GLY A 157 3.33 -4.45 -32.49
C GLY A 157 4.07 -5.26 -31.43
N HIS A 158 3.48 -6.35 -30.94
CA HIS A 158 4.14 -7.25 -29.99
C HIS A 158 5.42 -7.88 -30.57
N ALA A 159 5.41 -8.31 -31.83
CA ALA A 159 6.58 -8.89 -32.49
C ALA A 159 7.73 -7.87 -32.61
N GLN A 160 7.44 -6.64 -33.02
CA GLN A 160 8.44 -5.56 -33.07
C GLN A 160 8.96 -5.22 -31.67
N PHE A 161 8.08 -5.22 -30.67
CA PHE A 161 8.49 -4.95 -29.28
C PHE A 161 9.42 -6.03 -28.72
N ALA A 162 9.13 -7.30 -29.00
CA ALA A 162 10.01 -8.42 -28.64
C ALA A 162 11.37 -8.37 -29.38
N ALA A 163 11.35 -7.99 -30.66
CA ALA A 163 12.56 -7.77 -31.44
C ALA A 163 13.42 -6.65 -30.82
N TYR A 164 12.82 -5.52 -30.44
CA TYR A 164 13.49 -4.44 -29.73
C TYR A 164 14.08 -4.90 -28.39
N ALA A 165 13.36 -5.71 -27.61
CA ALA A 165 13.86 -6.23 -26.34
C ALA A 165 15.15 -7.05 -26.51
N THR A 166 15.30 -7.74 -27.63
CA THR A 166 16.45 -8.59 -27.96
C THR A 166 17.59 -7.81 -28.62
N SER A 167 17.30 -7.07 -29.69
CA SER A 167 18.30 -6.40 -30.53
C SER A 167 18.70 -5.02 -30.02
N LYS A 168 17.86 -4.38 -29.20
CA LYS A 168 18.00 -2.98 -28.74
C LYS A 168 18.03 -1.96 -29.88
N THR A 169 17.51 -2.31 -31.05
CA THR A 169 17.43 -1.40 -32.20
C THR A 169 16.21 -0.50 -32.09
N VAL A 170 16.43 0.82 -32.08
CA VAL A 170 15.36 1.82 -31.86
C VAL A 170 14.28 1.78 -32.94
N SER A 171 14.57 1.36 -34.18
CA SER A 171 13.52 1.28 -35.21
C SER A 171 12.44 0.26 -34.83
N HIS A 172 12.80 -0.88 -34.25
CA HIS A 172 11.81 -1.86 -33.77
C HIS A 172 10.92 -1.28 -32.64
N LEU A 173 11.46 -0.39 -31.81
CA LEU A 173 10.64 0.31 -30.81
C LEU A 173 9.66 1.26 -31.49
N ASN A 174 10.13 2.05 -32.46
CA ASN A 174 9.28 2.99 -33.19
C ASN A 174 8.17 2.24 -33.95
N ASP A 175 8.51 1.15 -34.66
CA ASP A 175 7.56 0.30 -35.37
C ASP A 175 6.51 -0.29 -34.40
N ALA A 176 6.93 -0.72 -33.20
CA ALA A 176 6.00 -1.21 -32.18
C ALA A 176 5.04 -0.11 -31.69
N VAL A 177 5.55 1.09 -31.42
CA VAL A 177 4.75 2.25 -31.01
C VAL A 177 3.75 2.65 -32.11
N GLU A 178 4.17 2.65 -33.38
CA GLU A 178 3.29 2.94 -34.52
C GLU A 178 2.15 1.92 -34.63
N HIS A 179 2.45 0.62 -34.52
CA HIS A 179 1.42 -0.42 -34.52
C HIS A 179 0.45 -0.29 -33.34
N PHE A 180 0.94 -0.06 -32.12
CA PHE A 180 0.05 0.11 -30.96
C PHE A 180 -0.77 1.39 -31.02
N GLN A 181 -0.23 2.47 -31.59
CA GLN A 181 -0.98 3.69 -31.83
C GLN A 181 -2.10 3.46 -32.87
N LEU A 182 -1.81 2.76 -33.95
CA LEU A 182 -2.81 2.39 -34.96
C LEU A 182 -3.96 1.58 -34.34
N VAL A 183 -3.63 0.60 -33.49
CA VAL A 183 -4.62 -0.20 -32.75
C VAL A 183 -5.46 0.67 -31.80
N LEU A 184 -4.82 1.61 -31.09
CA LEU A 184 -5.52 2.55 -30.21
C LEU A 184 -6.49 3.43 -30.98
N ASP A 185 -6.11 3.92 -32.16
CA ASP A 185 -6.97 4.75 -33.02
C ASP A 185 -8.19 3.95 -33.54
N GLN A 186 -8.03 2.64 -33.75
CA GLN A 186 -9.12 1.73 -34.14
C GLN A 186 -10.02 1.32 -32.96
N CYS A 187 -9.58 1.52 -31.72
CA CYS A 187 -10.31 1.21 -30.50
C CYS A 187 -10.71 2.51 -29.79
N PRO A 188 -11.78 3.23 -30.18
CA PRO A 188 -12.17 4.49 -29.54
C PRO A 188 -12.63 4.32 -28.08
N VAL A 189 -12.76 5.43 -27.36
CA VAL A 189 -13.27 5.45 -25.97
C VAL A 189 -14.65 4.77 -25.90
N GLY A 190 -14.73 3.64 -25.20
CA GLY A 190 -15.92 2.79 -25.10
C GLY A 190 -15.79 1.44 -25.82
N HIS A 191 -14.75 1.25 -26.66
CA HIS A 191 -14.41 -0.06 -27.20
C HIS A 191 -13.93 -0.99 -26.08
N PRO A 192 -14.34 -2.28 -26.05
CA PRO A 192 -13.96 -3.22 -24.99
C PRO A 192 -12.45 -3.36 -24.82
N ASP A 193 -11.69 -3.28 -25.91
CA ASP A 193 -10.24 -3.46 -25.89
C ASP A 193 -9.46 -2.13 -25.76
N HIS A 194 -10.14 -0.99 -25.56
CA HIS A 194 -9.48 0.32 -25.48
C HIS A 194 -8.46 0.39 -24.33
N ALA A 195 -8.81 -0.14 -23.15
CA ALA A 195 -7.89 -0.20 -22.00
C ALA A 195 -6.65 -1.06 -22.29
N THR A 196 -6.81 -2.11 -23.10
CA THR A 196 -5.73 -2.99 -23.53
C THR A 196 -4.82 -2.29 -24.55
N ALA A 197 -5.39 -1.60 -25.55
CA ALA A 197 -4.65 -0.81 -26.50
C ALA A 197 -3.79 0.28 -25.82
N LEU A 198 -4.37 1.01 -24.85
CA LEU A 198 -3.65 1.97 -24.00
C LEU A 198 -2.49 1.31 -23.25
N THR A 199 -2.73 0.16 -22.65
CA THR A 199 -1.72 -0.59 -21.88
C THR A 199 -0.56 -1.04 -22.77
N ASN A 200 -0.84 -1.51 -23.98
CA ASN A 200 0.19 -1.98 -24.92
C ASN A 200 1.10 -0.85 -25.39
N LEU A 201 0.50 0.28 -25.79
CA LEU A 201 1.25 1.48 -26.16
C LEU A 201 2.09 1.99 -24.98
N ALA A 202 1.50 2.07 -23.78
CA ALA A 202 2.18 2.53 -22.58
C ALA A 202 3.41 1.68 -22.23
N TRP A 203 3.35 0.36 -22.39
CA TRP A 203 4.50 -0.53 -22.15
C TRP A 203 5.64 -0.32 -23.14
N ALA A 204 5.33 -0.11 -24.42
CA ALA A 204 6.34 0.22 -25.43
C ALA A 204 7.04 1.54 -25.07
N CYS A 205 6.26 2.59 -24.76
CA CYS A 205 6.79 3.88 -24.34
C CYS A 205 7.62 3.79 -23.05
N LEU A 206 7.14 3.05 -22.03
CA LEU A 206 7.86 2.84 -20.77
C LEU A 206 9.22 2.19 -21.00
N GLN A 207 9.28 1.18 -21.87
CA GLN A 207 10.53 0.48 -22.14
C GLN A 207 11.52 1.35 -22.92
N GLY A 208 11.04 2.12 -23.90
CA GLY A 208 11.84 3.14 -24.56
C GLY A 208 12.41 4.16 -23.56
N TYR A 209 11.58 4.59 -22.60
CA TYR A 209 12.03 5.47 -21.53
C TYR A 209 13.10 4.81 -20.65
N ILE A 210 12.89 3.57 -20.19
CA ILE A 210 13.86 2.85 -19.34
C ILE A 210 15.24 2.79 -20.02
N ARG A 211 15.28 2.63 -21.35
CA ARG A 211 16.52 2.56 -22.13
C ARG A 211 17.09 3.91 -22.59
N ASN A 212 16.38 5.01 -22.32
CA ASN A 212 16.68 6.38 -22.78
C ASN A 212 16.54 6.57 -24.29
N ASP A 213 15.73 5.75 -24.96
CA ASP A 213 15.37 5.93 -26.37
C ASP A 213 14.16 6.87 -26.53
N LEU A 214 13.37 7.04 -25.46
CA LEU A 214 12.30 8.03 -25.35
C LEU A 214 12.48 8.87 -24.09
N GLU A 215 12.24 10.18 -24.18
CA GLU A 215 12.46 11.11 -23.05
C GLU A 215 11.19 11.37 -22.22
N ASP A 216 10.00 11.23 -22.82
CA ASP A 216 8.74 11.59 -22.18
C ASP A 216 8.04 10.38 -21.52
N ILE A 217 8.08 10.36 -20.19
CA ILE A 217 7.35 9.40 -19.35
C ILE A 217 5.99 9.92 -18.89
N ASP A 218 5.68 11.20 -19.09
CA ASP A 218 4.44 11.81 -18.62
C ASP A 218 3.26 11.27 -19.44
N VAL A 219 3.42 11.18 -20.77
CA VAL A 219 2.48 10.46 -21.67
C VAL A 219 2.30 9.01 -21.22
N THR A 220 3.40 8.30 -20.92
CA THR A 220 3.36 6.91 -20.46
C THR A 220 2.53 6.76 -19.17
N THR A 221 2.74 7.64 -18.18
CA THR A 221 1.94 7.63 -16.95
C THR A 221 0.48 7.98 -17.18
N SER A 222 0.17 8.86 -18.14
CA SER A 222 -1.23 9.18 -18.51
C SER A 222 -1.92 7.95 -19.08
N LEU A 223 -1.30 7.27 -20.05
CA LEU A 223 -1.87 6.08 -20.68
C LEU A 223 -2.18 4.97 -19.65
N PHE A 224 -1.30 4.74 -18.68
CA PHE A 224 -1.59 3.78 -17.60
C PHE A 224 -2.70 4.23 -16.65
N ARG A 225 -2.82 5.53 -16.37
CA ARG A 225 -3.95 6.05 -15.58
C ARG A 225 -5.28 5.91 -16.31
N ASP A 226 -5.28 6.21 -17.61
CA ASP A 226 -6.47 6.07 -18.46
C ASP A 226 -6.90 4.59 -18.55
N ALA A 227 -5.94 3.67 -18.72
CA ALA A 227 -6.21 2.23 -18.68
C ALA A 227 -6.75 1.75 -17.32
N LEU A 228 -6.19 2.25 -16.20
CA LEU A 228 -6.66 1.93 -14.85
C LEU A 228 -8.08 2.46 -14.60
N ALA A 229 -8.40 3.67 -15.07
CA ALA A 229 -9.73 4.26 -14.93
C ALA A 229 -10.84 3.44 -15.62
N LEU A 230 -10.49 2.74 -16.71
CA LEU A 230 -11.40 1.85 -17.45
C LEU A 230 -11.55 0.47 -16.80
N ARG A 231 -10.72 0.13 -15.81
CA ARG A 231 -10.69 -1.17 -15.13
C ARG A 231 -10.93 -0.94 -13.63
N PRO A 232 -12.20 -0.80 -13.17
CA PRO A 232 -12.52 -0.57 -11.76
C PRO A 232 -12.15 -1.76 -10.88
N GLN A 233 -12.23 -1.62 -9.55
CA GLN A 233 -11.74 -2.61 -8.56
C GLN A 233 -12.20 -4.06 -8.78
N HIS A 234 -13.39 -4.28 -9.35
CA HIS A 234 -13.94 -5.62 -9.63
C HIS A 234 -13.52 -6.20 -10.99
N HIS A 235 -12.82 -5.43 -11.82
CA HIS A 235 -12.34 -5.89 -13.12
C HIS A 235 -11.17 -6.87 -12.93
N PRO A 236 -11.12 -7.99 -13.68
CA PRO A 236 -10.07 -9.01 -13.52
C PRO A 236 -8.65 -8.46 -13.71
N ASP A 237 -8.46 -7.52 -14.64
CA ASP A 237 -7.17 -6.88 -14.91
C ASP A 237 -6.85 -5.63 -14.06
N HIS A 238 -7.70 -5.32 -13.07
CA HIS A 238 -7.47 -4.15 -12.20
C HIS A 238 -6.15 -4.25 -11.41
N PRO A 239 -5.81 -5.38 -10.74
CA PRO A 239 -4.53 -5.51 -10.03
C PRO A 239 -3.32 -5.31 -10.96
N LEU A 240 -3.39 -5.85 -12.18
CA LEU A 240 -2.32 -5.68 -13.15
C LEU A 240 -2.17 -4.22 -13.60
N SER A 241 -3.28 -3.49 -13.72
CA SER A 241 -3.29 -2.08 -14.09
C SER A 241 -2.72 -1.17 -12.98
N LEU A 242 -3.02 -1.47 -11.71
CA LEU A 242 -2.37 -0.83 -10.56
C LEU A 242 -0.85 -1.04 -10.61
N TYR A 243 -0.43 -2.28 -10.83
CA TYR A 243 0.98 -2.62 -10.93
C TYR A 243 1.67 -1.89 -12.08
N HIS A 244 1.06 -1.83 -13.28
CA HIS A 244 1.62 -1.11 -14.42
C HIS A 244 1.86 0.38 -14.12
N LEU A 245 0.88 1.05 -13.49
CA LEU A 245 1.04 2.44 -13.10
C LEU A 245 2.15 2.62 -12.06
N THR A 246 2.24 1.74 -11.04
CA THR A 246 3.34 1.80 -10.07
C THR A 246 4.72 1.65 -10.72
N GLN A 247 4.85 0.80 -11.75
CA GLN A 247 6.10 0.69 -12.51
C GLN A 247 6.45 2.00 -13.21
N ALA A 248 5.51 2.63 -13.91
CA ALA A 248 5.77 3.91 -14.56
C ALA A 248 6.15 5.00 -13.54
N LEU A 249 5.43 5.11 -12.43
CA LEU A 249 5.71 6.10 -11.37
C LEU A 249 7.07 5.87 -10.71
N THR A 250 7.42 4.63 -10.37
CA THR A 250 8.72 4.31 -9.77
C THR A 250 9.88 4.58 -10.74
N ARG A 251 9.72 4.32 -12.04
CA ARG A 251 10.72 4.67 -13.06
C ARG A 251 10.88 6.18 -13.23
N ARG A 252 9.77 6.93 -13.24
CA ARG A 252 9.81 8.40 -13.28
C ARG A 252 10.47 8.96 -12.02
N HIS A 253 10.13 8.44 -10.85
CA HIS A 253 10.76 8.81 -9.58
C HIS A 253 12.27 8.55 -9.60
N ASN A 254 12.71 7.40 -10.11
CA ASN A 254 14.13 7.06 -10.16
C ASN A 254 14.94 8.09 -10.95
N LYS A 255 14.45 8.53 -12.12
CA LYS A 255 15.14 9.52 -12.95
C LYS A 255 14.92 10.98 -12.53
N LYS A 256 13.67 11.38 -12.27
CA LYS A 256 13.27 12.78 -12.00
C LYS A 256 13.26 13.14 -10.50
N ARG A 257 13.37 12.15 -9.59
CA ARG A 257 13.29 12.31 -8.12
C ARG A 257 12.01 12.99 -7.62
N THR A 258 10.90 12.78 -8.33
CA THR A 258 9.60 13.36 -8.00
C THR A 258 9.01 12.72 -6.75
N ALA A 259 8.81 13.48 -5.67
CA ALA A 259 8.23 12.95 -4.44
C ALA A 259 6.76 12.54 -4.58
N ALA A 260 5.98 13.20 -5.45
CA ALA A 260 4.58 12.84 -5.69
C ALA A 260 4.44 11.40 -6.21
N ASP A 261 5.33 10.98 -7.12
CA ASP A 261 5.29 9.67 -7.75
C ASP A 261 5.45 8.52 -6.75
N ILE A 262 6.38 8.65 -5.80
CA ILE A 262 6.62 7.59 -4.81
C ILE A 262 5.51 7.53 -3.77
N ARG A 263 4.84 8.66 -3.49
CA ARG A 263 3.65 8.71 -2.62
C ARG A 263 2.45 8.03 -3.27
N GLU A 264 2.18 8.36 -4.53
CA GLU A 264 1.12 7.71 -5.31
C GLU A 264 1.39 6.21 -5.46
N ALA A 265 2.65 5.82 -5.75
CA ALA A 265 3.03 4.42 -5.83
C ALA A 265 2.79 3.67 -4.51
N ALA A 266 3.01 4.29 -3.35
CA ALA A 266 2.75 3.66 -2.05
C ALA A 266 1.26 3.35 -1.85
N GLN A 267 0.38 4.29 -2.21
CA GLN A 267 -1.07 4.09 -2.13
C GLN A 267 -1.53 2.97 -3.09
N LEU A 268 -1.01 2.96 -4.32
CA LEU A 268 -1.33 1.92 -5.29
C LEU A 268 -0.84 0.54 -4.84
N TYR A 269 0.34 0.43 -4.22
CA TYR A 269 0.79 -0.85 -3.64
C TYR A 269 -0.06 -1.30 -2.45
N HIS A 270 -0.54 -0.36 -1.64
CA HIS A 270 -1.42 -0.65 -0.52
C HIS A 270 -2.79 -1.17 -0.97
N GLU A 271 -3.28 -0.71 -2.13
CA GLU A 271 -4.46 -1.27 -2.79
C GLU A 271 -4.16 -2.61 -3.50
N LEU A 272 -3.00 -2.73 -4.16
CA LEU A 272 -2.64 -3.87 -4.98
C LEU A 272 -2.38 -5.16 -4.17
N LEU A 273 -1.62 -5.07 -3.09
CA LEU A 273 -1.14 -6.27 -2.39
C LEU A 273 -2.29 -7.14 -1.83
N PRO A 274 -3.34 -6.58 -1.21
CA PRO A 274 -4.50 -7.37 -0.78
C PRO A 274 -5.28 -8.05 -1.91
N LEU A 275 -5.19 -7.54 -3.15
CA LEU A 275 -5.86 -8.12 -4.32
C LEU A 275 -5.07 -9.26 -4.96
N CYS A 276 -3.77 -9.35 -4.68
CA CYS A 276 -2.90 -10.38 -5.22
C CYS A 276 -2.92 -11.62 -4.32
N ALA A 277 -3.43 -12.75 -4.80
CA ALA A 277 -3.34 -14.00 -4.06
C ALA A 277 -1.87 -14.39 -3.80
N GLU A 278 -1.56 -14.80 -2.57
CA GLU A 278 -0.22 -15.21 -2.17
C GLU A 278 0.30 -16.34 -3.08
N GLY A 279 1.60 -16.31 -3.40
CA GLY A 279 2.24 -17.27 -4.31
C GLY A 279 1.96 -17.04 -5.80
N THR A 280 1.10 -16.09 -6.19
CA THR A 280 0.95 -15.72 -7.61
C THR A 280 2.16 -14.96 -8.15
N TYR A 281 2.39 -15.02 -9.46
CA TYR A 281 3.49 -14.28 -10.10
C TYR A 281 3.44 -12.78 -9.81
N LEU A 282 2.26 -12.17 -9.92
CA LEU A 282 2.06 -10.74 -9.63
C LEU A 282 2.36 -10.43 -8.16
N HIS A 283 1.91 -11.26 -7.21
CA HIS A 283 2.24 -11.09 -5.80
C HIS A 283 3.76 -11.14 -5.58
N ILE A 284 4.47 -12.11 -6.18
CA ILE A 284 5.92 -12.28 -5.99
C ILE A 284 6.71 -11.06 -6.48
N ILE A 285 6.36 -10.52 -7.65
CA ILE A 285 7.06 -9.35 -8.20
C ILE A 285 6.65 -8.04 -7.49
N ALA A 286 5.40 -7.94 -7.02
CA ALA A 286 4.91 -6.78 -6.28
C ALA A 286 5.48 -6.72 -4.85
N ALA A 287 5.53 -7.84 -4.14
CA ALA A 287 6.07 -7.95 -2.79
C ALA A 287 7.61 -8.05 -2.73
N GLY A 288 8.30 -7.92 -3.87
CA GLY A 288 9.75 -8.06 -3.98
C GLY A 288 10.53 -6.76 -3.86
N LYS A 289 11.87 -6.89 -3.86
CA LYS A 289 12.84 -5.78 -3.75
C LYS A 289 12.65 -4.64 -4.77
N ASN A 290 12.25 -5.00 -5.99
CA ASN A 290 12.02 -4.04 -7.08
C ASN A 290 10.56 -3.54 -7.14
N GLY A 291 9.70 -4.05 -6.26
CA GLY A 291 8.31 -3.65 -6.12
C GLY A 291 8.12 -2.77 -4.88
N VAL A 292 7.32 -3.25 -3.92
CA VAL A 292 6.93 -2.50 -2.72
C VAL A 292 8.12 -2.05 -1.88
N ASP A 293 9.19 -2.85 -1.77
CA ASP A 293 10.39 -2.51 -0.98
C ASP A 293 11.08 -1.24 -1.49
N TYR A 294 11.15 -1.07 -2.81
CA TYR A 294 11.68 0.15 -3.42
C TYR A 294 10.84 1.37 -3.02
N VAL A 295 9.52 1.21 -2.98
CA VAL A 295 8.58 2.27 -2.62
C VAL A 295 8.65 2.61 -1.13
N ILE A 296 8.70 1.61 -0.26
CA ILE A 296 8.92 1.78 1.18
C ILE A 296 10.23 2.53 1.43
N GLY A 297 11.33 2.12 0.80
CA GLY A 297 12.63 2.77 0.91
C GLY A 297 12.61 4.20 0.38
N GLY A 298 12.01 4.42 -0.79
CA GLY A 298 11.86 5.74 -1.40
C GLY A 298 11.05 6.70 -0.54
N CYS A 299 9.91 6.23 0.00
CA CYS A 299 9.11 7.00 0.95
C CYS A 299 9.90 7.29 2.22
N SER A 300 10.62 6.31 2.79
CA SER A 300 11.44 6.46 4.00
C SER A 300 12.54 7.52 3.89
N ASN A 301 12.95 7.87 2.66
CA ASN A 301 13.93 8.91 2.37
C ASN A 301 13.31 10.30 2.12
N LEU A 302 11.99 10.40 2.00
CA LEU A 302 11.32 11.70 1.92
C LEU A 302 11.51 12.47 3.23
N PRO A 303 11.53 13.82 3.18
CA PRO A 303 11.55 14.66 4.37
C PRO A 303 10.43 14.28 5.34
N ILE A 304 10.66 14.55 6.63
CA ILE A 304 9.62 14.44 7.65
C ILE A 304 8.57 15.51 7.34
N ASP A 305 7.32 15.08 7.25
CA ASP A 305 6.17 15.92 6.94
C ASP A 305 5.12 15.71 8.03
N ALA A 306 4.84 16.78 8.77
CA ALA A 306 3.94 16.78 9.92
C ALA A 306 2.48 17.06 9.53
N SER A 307 2.19 17.27 8.24
CA SER A 307 0.82 17.38 7.74
C SER A 307 0.06 16.05 7.89
N ASP A 308 -1.27 16.12 7.79
CA ASP A 308 -2.11 14.93 7.82
C ASP A 308 -1.81 14.02 6.62
N GLU A 309 -1.53 14.58 5.44
CA GLU A 309 -1.09 13.82 4.27
C GLU A 309 0.26 13.13 4.49
N GLY A 310 1.21 13.84 5.12
CA GLY A 310 2.53 13.31 5.47
C GLY A 310 2.45 12.13 6.44
N ILE A 311 1.65 12.27 7.50
CA ILE A 311 1.42 11.21 8.50
C ILE A 311 0.66 10.04 7.89
N HIS A 312 -0.37 10.30 7.08
CA HIS A 312 -1.12 9.26 6.39
C HIS A 312 -0.22 8.41 5.48
N LEU A 313 0.68 9.05 4.71
CA LEU A 313 1.68 8.31 3.92
C LEU A 313 2.54 7.40 4.81
N ARG A 314 2.98 7.86 5.98
CA ARG A 314 3.80 7.05 6.90
C ARG A 314 3.01 5.87 7.49
N GLN A 315 1.71 6.04 7.72
CA GLN A 315 0.82 4.95 8.12
C GLN A 315 0.70 3.90 7.01
N VAL A 316 0.44 4.32 5.77
CA VAL A 316 0.41 3.43 4.60
C VAL A 316 1.72 2.65 4.46
N VAL A 317 2.87 3.32 4.60
CA VAL A 317 4.19 2.67 4.54
C VAL A 317 4.39 1.64 5.67
N LEU A 318 3.86 1.91 6.87
CA LEU A 318 3.89 0.96 7.99
C LEU A 318 2.98 -0.25 7.74
N GLU A 319 1.81 -0.05 7.15
CA GLU A 319 0.87 -1.11 6.78
C GLU A 319 1.44 -2.02 5.68
N LEU A 320 2.21 -1.46 4.75
CA LEU A 320 2.99 -2.21 3.76
C LEU A 320 4.13 -3.05 4.36
N CYS A 321 4.48 -2.84 5.64
CA CYS A 321 5.54 -3.56 6.34
C CYS A 321 4.95 -4.48 7.42
N PRO A 322 4.49 -5.71 7.10
CA PRO A 322 3.94 -6.64 8.09
C PRO A 322 4.96 -7.02 9.19
N LEU A 323 4.49 -7.69 10.25
CA LEU A 323 5.37 -8.17 11.33
C LEU A 323 6.47 -9.08 10.76
N GLY A 324 7.73 -8.80 11.13
CA GLY A 324 8.91 -9.50 10.60
C GLY A 324 9.50 -8.90 9.32
N HIS A 325 8.84 -7.92 8.70
CA HIS A 325 9.39 -7.21 7.54
C HIS A 325 10.63 -6.40 7.91
N GLN A 326 11.70 -6.50 7.12
CA GLN A 326 13.00 -5.89 7.44
C GLN A 326 12.93 -4.36 7.57
N LEU A 327 12.03 -3.72 6.83
CA LEU A 327 11.86 -2.26 6.82
C LEU A 327 10.85 -1.75 7.86
N ARG A 328 10.19 -2.63 8.63
CA ARG A 328 9.14 -2.23 9.59
C ARG A 328 9.68 -1.29 10.68
N LEU A 329 10.89 -1.57 11.19
CA LEU A 329 11.53 -0.73 12.21
C LEU A 329 11.73 0.72 11.71
N THR A 330 12.23 0.86 10.49
CA THR A 330 12.40 2.16 9.83
C THR A 330 11.05 2.86 9.63
N ALA A 331 10.01 2.12 9.19
CA ALA A 331 8.67 2.68 9.01
C ALA A 331 8.07 3.21 10.33
N LEU A 332 8.21 2.45 11.43
CA LEU A 332 7.77 2.85 12.77
C LEU A 332 8.46 4.15 13.23
N ASP A 333 9.78 4.22 13.13
CA ASP A 333 10.52 5.40 13.57
C ASP A 333 10.23 6.62 12.69
N ARG A 334 10.04 6.44 11.37
CA ARG A 334 9.63 7.53 10.47
C ARG A 334 8.23 8.06 10.76
N LEU A 335 7.27 7.20 11.11
CA LEU A 335 5.95 7.64 11.56
C LEU A 335 6.04 8.36 12.91
N ALA A 336 6.80 7.81 13.87
CA ALA A 336 7.00 8.44 15.18
C ALA A 336 7.59 9.86 15.06
N GLN A 337 8.59 10.04 14.19
CA GLN A 337 9.19 11.35 13.89
C GLN A 337 8.18 12.34 13.26
N ALA A 338 7.32 11.88 12.34
CA ALA A 338 6.31 12.74 11.72
C ALA A 338 5.25 13.23 12.72
N VAL A 339 4.77 12.32 13.57
CA VAL A 339 3.81 12.65 14.62
C VAL A 339 4.43 13.55 15.70
N GLU A 340 5.68 13.29 16.08
CA GLU A 340 6.45 14.15 16.99
C GLU A 340 6.65 15.57 16.42
N ALA A 341 6.97 15.68 15.14
CA ALA A 341 7.06 16.97 14.47
C ALA A 341 5.72 17.73 14.50
N ARG A 342 4.58 17.03 14.36
CA ARG A 342 3.24 17.63 14.49
C ARG A 342 2.99 18.11 15.93
N PHE A 343 3.41 17.35 16.94
CA PHE A 343 3.38 17.79 18.34
C PHE A 343 4.18 19.09 18.54
N HIS A 344 5.41 19.19 18.01
CA HIS A 344 6.20 20.41 18.15
C HIS A 344 5.57 21.64 17.49
N GLN A 345 4.80 21.45 16.42
CA GLN A 345 4.10 22.54 15.73
C GLN A 345 2.80 22.96 16.43
N HIS A 346 2.04 22.01 16.98
CA HIS A 346 0.65 22.26 17.44
C HIS A 346 0.44 22.03 18.95
N GLY A 347 1.36 21.37 19.64
CA GLY A 347 1.29 21.09 21.08
C GLY A 347 0.30 19.99 21.49
N SER A 348 -0.13 19.13 20.55
CA SER A 348 -1.08 18.03 20.81
C SER A 348 -0.43 16.90 21.64
N ILE A 349 -0.91 16.69 22.87
CA ILE A 349 -0.35 15.63 23.74
C ILE A 349 -0.63 14.23 23.17
N ASP A 350 -1.76 14.05 22.49
CA ASP A 350 -2.11 12.77 21.86
C ASP A 350 -1.10 12.36 20.78
N ASP A 351 -0.55 13.34 20.05
CA ASP A 351 0.52 13.10 19.08
C ASP A 351 1.80 12.64 19.76
N LEU A 352 2.15 13.28 20.88
CA LEU A 352 3.33 12.89 21.64
C LEU A 352 3.18 11.48 22.23
N ASP A 353 2.01 11.16 22.78
CA ASP A 353 1.72 9.82 23.29
C ASP A 353 1.77 8.77 22.17
N THR A 354 1.23 9.10 21.00
CA THR A 354 1.29 8.25 19.80
C THR A 354 2.74 8.02 19.36
N SER A 355 3.56 9.07 19.32
CA SER A 355 4.98 8.97 18.96
C SER A 355 5.77 8.11 19.96
N ILE A 356 5.49 8.23 21.26
CA ILE A 356 6.08 7.38 22.31
C ILE A 356 5.66 5.92 22.11
N GLN A 357 4.40 5.65 21.81
CA GLN A 357 3.89 4.29 21.59
C GLN A 357 4.57 3.62 20.39
N LEU A 358 4.71 4.34 19.28
CA LEU A 358 5.43 3.87 18.10
C LEU A 358 6.92 3.61 18.39
N GLY A 359 7.55 4.50 19.16
CA GLY A 359 8.93 4.32 19.61
C GLY A 359 9.11 3.09 20.51
N ARG A 360 8.15 2.80 21.39
CA ARG A 360 8.16 1.57 22.21
C ARG A 360 8.02 0.32 21.36
N GLU A 361 7.13 0.33 20.36
CA GLU A 361 7.00 -0.79 19.43
C GLU A 361 8.31 -1.04 18.68
N ALA A 362 8.95 0.00 18.14
CA ALA A 362 10.24 -0.11 17.45
C ALA A 362 11.31 -0.73 18.36
N VAL A 363 11.44 -0.25 19.60
CA VAL A 363 12.40 -0.81 20.58
C VAL A 363 12.06 -2.25 20.95
N SER A 364 10.78 -2.63 21.00
CA SER A 364 10.38 -4.01 21.30
C SER A 364 10.73 -4.99 20.17
N LEU A 365 10.74 -4.53 18.92
CA LEU A 365 11.05 -5.34 17.74
C LEU A 365 12.56 -5.44 17.45
N CYS A 366 13.39 -4.56 18.00
CA CYS A 366 14.86 -4.62 17.87
C CYS A 366 15.48 -5.66 18.83
N PRO A 367 16.18 -6.70 18.34
CA PRO A 367 16.90 -7.63 19.22
C PRO A 367 17.99 -6.95 20.06
N GLU A 368 18.25 -7.47 21.27
CA GLU A 368 19.36 -7.01 22.11
C GLU A 368 20.71 -7.29 21.43
N GLY A 369 21.58 -6.28 21.37
CA GLY A 369 22.93 -6.39 20.76
C GLY A 369 23.04 -5.91 19.30
N GLN A 370 21.96 -5.49 18.64
CA GLN A 370 22.07 -4.79 17.35
C GLN A 370 22.66 -3.39 17.51
N ALA A 371 23.58 -3.00 16.62
CA ALA A 371 24.26 -1.70 16.63
C ALA A 371 23.27 -0.52 16.61
N ASP A 372 22.18 -0.64 15.84
CA ASP A 372 21.20 0.43 15.65
C ASP A 372 20.20 0.56 16.81
N ARG A 373 20.16 -0.39 17.76
CA ARG A 373 19.24 -0.34 18.92
C ARG A 373 19.44 0.92 19.76
N GLY A 374 20.67 1.41 19.83
CA GLY A 374 21.00 2.66 20.54
C GLY A 374 20.29 3.88 19.96
N ILE A 375 20.08 3.93 18.65
CA ILE A 375 19.40 5.04 17.96
C ILE A 375 17.94 5.09 18.40
N TYR A 376 17.22 3.96 18.34
CA TYR A 376 15.81 3.90 18.71
C TYR A 376 15.56 4.17 20.20
N LEU A 377 16.46 3.70 21.07
CA LEU A 377 16.42 4.01 22.50
C LEU A 377 16.64 5.50 22.78
N ASN A 378 17.59 6.13 22.09
CA ASN A 378 17.85 7.57 22.22
C ASN A 378 16.64 8.38 21.74
N ASN A 379 16.08 8.06 20.58
CA ASN A 379 14.89 8.73 20.04
C ASN A 379 13.68 8.58 20.99
N LEU A 380 13.47 7.39 21.57
CA LEU A 380 12.40 7.18 22.56
C LEU A 380 12.64 7.98 23.84
N ALA A 381 13.89 8.08 24.31
CA ALA A 381 14.24 8.86 25.49
C ALA A 381 13.98 10.35 25.29
N GLU A 382 14.32 10.89 24.12
CA GLU A 382 14.04 12.28 23.74
C GLU A 382 12.54 12.58 23.77
N ARG A 383 11.71 11.74 23.15
CA ARG A 383 10.24 11.85 23.18
C ARG A 383 9.67 11.85 24.59
N CYS A 384 10.15 10.92 25.44
CA CYS A 384 9.73 10.86 26.84
C CYS A 384 10.15 12.12 27.62
N ALA A 385 11.34 12.67 27.35
CA ALA A 385 11.80 13.91 27.96
C ALA A 385 10.95 15.11 27.51
N CYS A 386 10.59 15.19 26.22
CA CYS A 386 9.67 16.20 25.69
C CYS A 386 8.29 16.14 26.35
N ALA A 387 7.76 14.93 26.63
CA ALA A 387 6.50 14.79 27.36
C ALA A 387 6.60 15.34 28.77
N LEU A 388 7.67 14.99 29.49
CA LEU A 388 7.91 15.48 30.85
C LEU A 388 8.08 17.01 30.90
N LEU A 389 8.89 17.58 30.01
CA LEU A 389 9.14 19.03 29.96
C LEU A 389 7.95 19.84 29.40
N GLY A 390 7.26 19.30 28.39
CA GLY A 390 6.06 19.90 27.80
C GLY A 390 4.90 19.97 28.79
N ILE A 391 4.66 18.88 29.53
CA ILE A 391 3.69 18.87 30.63
C ILE A 391 4.06 19.88 31.71
N GLN A 392 5.35 19.95 32.11
CA GLN A 392 5.87 20.91 33.11
C GLN A 392 5.89 22.38 32.66
N SER A 393 5.78 22.67 31.37
CA SER A 393 5.75 24.05 30.85
C SER A 393 4.33 24.52 30.59
N ARG A 394 3.44 23.64 30.10
CA ARG A 394 2.01 23.90 29.92
C ARG A 394 1.31 24.11 31.26
N ASP A 395 1.52 23.25 32.24
CA ASP A 395 0.91 23.37 33.56
C ASP A 395 1.31 24.68 34.28
N PHE A 396 2.56 25.13 34.12
CA PHE A 396 3.08 26.36 34.67
C PHE A 396 2.48 27.60 34.00
N SER A 397 2.37 27.57 32.66
CA SER A 397 1.80 28.67 31.88
C SER A 397 0.31 28.88 32.18
N LEU A 398 -0.46 27.80 32.32
CA LEU A 398 -1.88 27.84 32.69
C LEU A 398 -2.10 28.48 34.09
N ASP A 399 -1.26 28.13 35.07
CA ASP A 399 -1.34 28.66 36.44
C ASP A 399 -1.03 30.17 36.48
N ASN A 400 -0.02 30.61 35.72
CA ASN A 400 0.38 32.02 35.58
C ASN A 400 -0.67 32.85 34.84
N LEU A 401 -1.28 32.33 33.78
CA LEU A 401 -2.36 33.03 33.07
C LEU A 401 -3.60 33.17 33.98
N GLY A 402 -3.91 32.14 34.76
CA GLY A 402 -4.94 32.22 35.80
C GLY A 402 -4.67 33.35 36.81
N ASP A 403 -3.42 33.56 37.22
CA ASP A 403 -3.05 34.67 38.13
C ASP A 403 -3.29 36.05 37.52
N VAL A 404 -2.96 36.22 36.24
CA VAL A 404 -3.20 37.49 35.51
C VAL A 404 -4.69 37.80 35.44
N LEU A 405 -5.53 36.79 35.17
CA LEU A 405 -6.98 36.94 35.08
C LEU A 405 -7.62 37.26 36.43
N VAL A 406 -7.20 36.61 37.52
CA VAL A 406 -7.67 36.95 38.88
C VAL A 406 -7.32 38.41 39.24
N LYS A 407 -6.11 38.87 38.90
CA LYS A 407 -5.70 40.27 39.11
C LYS A 407 -6.54 41.24 38.28
N ARG A 408 -6.91 40.87 37.05
CA ARG A 408 -7.77 41.67 36.17
C ARG A 408 -9.20 41.77 36.72
N PHE A 409 -9.75 40.63 37.15
CA PHE A 409 -11.05 40.58 37.84
C PHE A 409 -11.10 41.48 39.06
N ASN A 410 -10.10 41.40 39.95
CA ASN A 410 -10.06 42.24 41.15
C ASN A 410 -10.06 43.75 40.85
N LYS A 411 -9.54 44.16 39.68
CA LYS A 411 -9.52 45.56 39.24
C LYS A 411 -10.80 46.00 38.53
N ARG A 412 -11.44 45.11 37.76
CA ARG A 412 -12.51 45.46 36.82
C ARG A 412 -13.89 44.90 37.17
N GLY A 413 -13.94 43.84 37.98
CA GLY A 413 -15.16 43.15 38.36
C GLY A 413 -15.78 42.25 37.28
N ASP A 414 -15.05 41.96 36.20
CA ASP A 414 -15.56 41.16 35.06
C ASP A 414 -15.63 39.66 35.40
N ILE A 415 -16.84 39.12 35.51
CA ILE A 415 -17.08 37.73 35.94
C ILE A 415 -16.48 36.69 34.98
N ASP A 416 -16.29 37.04 33.70
CA ASP A 416 -15.72 36.13 32.71
C ASP A 416 -14.23 35.87 33.00
N ASP A 417 -13.52 36.87 33.54
CA ASP A 417 -12.11 36.75 33.91
C ASP A 417 -11.90 35.71 35.00
N ILE A 418 -12.70 35.78 36.07
CA ILE A 418 -12.55 34.87 37.20
C ILE A 418 -13.02 33.45 36.84
N THR A 419 -14.04 33.34 36.01
CA THR A 419 -14.53 32.05 35.49
C THR A 419 -13.47 31.39 34.61
N ARG A 420 -12.83 32.15 33.72
CA ARG A 420 -11.73 31.64 32.88
C ARG A 420 -10.50 31.27 33.72
N ALA A 421 -10.17 32.05 34.75
CA ALA A 421 -9.08 31.72 35.67
C ALA A 421 -9.29 30.39 36.41
N ILE A 422 -10.52 30.14 36.89
CA ILE A 422 -10.91 28.89 37.55
C ILE A 422 -10.76 27.71 36.59
N SER A 423 -11.25 27.85 35.35
CA SER A 423 -11.11 26.82 34.31
C SER A 423 -9.65 26.45 34.04
N LEU A 424 -8.78 27.45 33.84
CA LEU A 424 -7.36 27.23 33.55
C LEU A 424 -6.63 26.56 34.73
N ARG A 425 -7.01 26.89 35.97
CA ARG A 425 -6.43 26.29 37.18
C ARG A 425 -6.90 24.85 37.41
N ARG A 426 -8.13 24.53 37.02
CA ARG A 426 -8.62 23.14 37.00
C ARG A 426 -7.89 22.31 35.96
N GLU A 427 -7.66 22.85 34.77
CA GLU A 427 -6.85 22.20 33.72
C GLU A 427 -5.38 22.02 34.16
N ALA A 428 -4.77 23.03 34.80
CA ALA A 428 -3.42 22.86 35.35
C ALA A 428 -3.36 21.76 36.43
N LEU A 429 -4.44 21.57 37.20
CA LEU A 429 -4.50 20.56 38.26
C LEU A 429 -4.65 19.13 37.72
N THR A 430 -5.30 18.93 36.57
CA THR A 430 -5.35 17.62 35.89
C THR A 430 -3.99 17.21 35.33
N LEU A 431 -3.16 18.20 34.94
CA LEU A 431 -1.78 17.97 34.48
C LEU A 431 -0.80 17.71 35.64
N ARG A 432 -1.06 18.23 36.85
CA ARG A 432 -0.21 18.06 38.04
C ARG A 432 -0.64 16.87 38.90
N GLN A 433 -0.28 15.64 38.51
CA GLN A 433 -0.62 14.40 39.23
C GLN A 433 -0.15 14.38 40.72
N PRO A 434 -0.71 13.49 41.59
CA PRO A 434 -0.29 13.37 42.99
C PRO A 434 1.23 13.20 43.14
N GLY A 435 1.87 14.06 43.95
CA GLY A 435 3.33 14.10 44.12
C GLY A 435 4.04 15.20 43.32
N HIS A 436 3.35 15.91 42.42
CA HIS A 436 3.97 17.00 41.66
C HIS A 436 4.39 18.19 42.59
N PRO A 437 5.64 18.70 42.48
CA PRO A 437 6.19 19.70 43.41
C PRO A 437 5.42 21.02 43.53
N ARG A 438 4.56 21.32 42.54
CA ARG A 438 3.75 22.57 42.49
C ARG A 438 2.24 22.32 42.60
N ARG A 439 1.80 21.08 42.87
CA ARG A 439 0.37 20.74 42.98
C ARG A 439 -0.30 21.47 44.14
N ASP A 440 0.38 21.55 45.28
CA ASP A 440 -0.06 22.29 46.46
C ASP A 440 -0.34 23.77 46.15
N THR A 441 0.49 24.36 45.29
CA THR A 441 0.39 25.76 44.87
C THR A 441 -0.82 25.97 43.97
N THR A 442 -1.07 25.11 42.97
CA THR A 442 -2.31 25.17 42.14
C THR A 442 -3.56 25.03 42.96
N LEU A 443 -3.58 24.09 43.92
CA LEU A 443 -4.73 23.88 44.81
C LEU A 443 -5.03 25.15 45.63
N SER A 444 -4.00 25.75 46.23
CA SER A 444 -4.14 27.03 46.95
C SER A 444 -4.61 28.17 46.03
N ASN A 445 -4.14 28.20 44.80
CA ASN A 445 -4.44 29.19 43.78
C ASN A 445 -5.88 29.08 43.24
N LEU A 446 -6.35 27.85 42.99
CA LEU A 446 -7.73 27.57 42.60
C LEU A 446 -8.69 27.95 43.73
N ALA A 447 -8.38 27.54 44.96
CA ALA A 447 -9.15 27.91 46.14
C ALA A 447 -9.22 29.44 46.34
N LEU A 448 -8.13 30.16 46.06
CA LEU A 448 -8.12 31.62 46.12
C LEU A 448 -9.02 32.25 45.04
N ALA A 449 -9.00 31.74 43.82
CA ALA A 449 -9.85 32.24 42.73
C ALA A 449 -11.34 32.03 43.02
N LEU A 450 -11.71 30.84 43.51
CA LEU A 450 -13.08 30.52 43.94
C LEU A 450 -13.53 31.40 45.12
N HIS A 451 -12.67 31.61 46.13
CA HIS A 451 -12.98 32.50 47.25
C HIS A 451 -13.16 33.97 46.81
N THR A 452 -12.34 34.41 45.85
CA THR A 452 -12.43 35.76 45.27
C THR A 452 -13.75 35.95 44.53
N ARG A 453 -14.20 34.93 43.77
CA ARG A 453 -15.52 34.92 43.12
C ARG A 453 -16.65 34.99 44.13
N TYR A 454 -16.58 34.17 45.19
CA TYR A 454 -17.55 34.18 46.29
C TYR A 454 -17.69 35.57 46.92
N GLY A 455 -16.59 36.22 47.29
CA GLY A 455 -16.61 37.53 47.95
C GLY A 455 -17.20 38.66 47.10
N LYS A 456 -17.34 38.48 45.78
CA LYS A 456 -17.90 39.47 44.84
C LYS A 456 -19.29 39.12 44.32
N SER A 457 -19.61 37.83 44.23
CA SER A 457 -20.81 37.32 43.55
C SER A 457 -21.70 36.47 44.46
N HIS A 458 -21.28 36.21 45.70
CA HIS A 458 -22.00 35.43 46.72
C HIS A 458 -22.48 34.03 46.27
N VAL A 459 -21.76 33.38 45.33
CA VAL A 459 -22.05 32.01 44.86
C VAL A 459 -21.68 30.99 45.94
N ARG A 460 -22.68 30.52 46.69
CA ARG A 460 -22.50 29.75 47.94
C ARG A 460 -21.84 28.39 47.74
N GLU A 461 -22.04 27.77 46.58
CA GLU A 461 -21.51 26.45 46.22
C GLU A 461 -19.98 26.42 46.22
N ASP A 462 -19.33 27.57 46.03
CA ASP A 462 -17.86 27.69 45.98
C ASP A 462 -17.20 27.51 47.36
N LEU A 463 -17.89 27.85 48.46
CA LEU A 463 -17.27 27.89 49.79
C LEU A 463 -16.83 26.52 50.30
N ASN A 464 -17.59 25.47 50.00
CA ASN A 464 -17.24 24.11 50.41
C ASN A 464 -16.03 23.60 49.60
N GLU A 465 -16.03 23.81 48.28
CA GLU A 465 -14.91 23.44 47.41
C GLU A 465 -13.61 24.16 47.82
N VAL A 466 -13.69 25.45 48.16
CA VAL A 466 -12.53 26.23 48.64
C VAL A 466 -11.92 25.63 49.91
N ILE A 467 -12.74 25.24 50.88
CA ILE A 467 -12.28 24.64 52.14
C ILE A 467 -11.55 23.34 51.87
N ASP A 468 -12.11 22.49 51.02
CA ASP A 468 -11.53 21.19 50.70
C ASP A 468 -10.21 21.33 49.93
N LEU A 469 -10.15 22.22 48.95
CA LEU A 469 -8.92 22.54 48.20
C LEU A 469 -7.80 23.09 49.11
N TYR A 470 -8.14 23.97 50.06
CA TYR A 470 -7.14 24.47 51.02
C TYR A 470 -6.68 23.38 52.00
N ARG A 471 -7.58 22.49 52.43
CA ARG A 471 -7.21 21.34 53.27
C ARG A 471 -6.30 20.36 52.52
N GLU A 472 -6.60 20.06 51.26
CA GLU A 472 -5.74 19.22 50.41
C GLU A 472 -4.36 19.87 50.23
N SER A 473 -4.31 21.16 49.90
CA SER A 473 -3.05 21.91 49.79
C SER A 473 -2.23 21.86 51.10
N LEU A 474 -2.86 21.98 52.27
CA LEU A 474 -2.18 21.90 53.56
C LEU A 474 -1.68 20.50 53.92
N ARG A 475 -2.32 19.44 53.42
CA ARG A 475 -1.83 18.06 53.58
C ARG A 475 -0.54 17.84 52.78
N LEU A 476 -0.37 18.53 51.65
CA LEU A 476 0.81 18.43 50.80
C LEU A 476 2.00 19.27 51.28
N LYS A 477 1.76 20.32 52.09
CA LYS A 477 2.83 21.18 52.64
C LYS A 477 3.41 20.62 53.94
N ARG A 478 4.74 20.47 54.03
CA ARG A 478 5.42 20.17 55.31
C ARG A 478 5.28 21.34 56.30
N LEU A 479 5.46 21.07 57.60
CA LEU A 479 5.27 22.06 58.68
C LEU A 479 6.15 23.32 58.53
N ASP A 480 7.35 23.14 57.99
CA ASP A 480 8.38 24.14 57.72
C ASP A 480 8.22 24.86 56.37
N HIS A 481 7.18 24.54 55.59
CA HIS A 481 7.00 25.11 54.26
C HIS A 481 6.76 26.63 54.33
N PRO A 482 7.57 27.48 53.66
CA PRO A 482 7.52 28.94 53.79
C PRO A 482 6.12 29.52 53.55
N GLU A 483 5.37 28.96 52.59
CA GLU A 483 4.04 29.44 52.20
C GLU A 483 2.87 28.76 52.94
N ARG A 484 3.13 27.93 53.96
CA ARG A 484 2.06 27.23 54.73
C ARG A 484 1.17 28.20 55.49
N HIS A 485 1.76 29.25 56.07
CA HIS A 485 1.03 30.27 56.83
C HIS A 485 0.01 31.02 55.96
N LYS A 486 0.31 31.26 54.66
CA LYS A 486 -0.63 31.92 53.74
C LYS A 486 -1.85 31.05 53.48
N THR A 487 -1.66 29.76 53.24
CA THR A 487 -2.77 28.81 53.06
C THR A 487 -3.62 28.69 54.33
N LEU A 488 -3.01 28.64 55.51
CA LEU A 488 -3.73 28.63 56.80
C LEU A 488 -4.56 29.90 57.02
N ARG A 489 -3.98 31.06 56.75
CA ARG A 489 -4.69 32.35 56.87
C ARG A 489 -5.90 32.41 55.92
N ASN A 490 -5.72 31.97 54.68
CA ASN A 490 -6.81 31.97 53.71
C ASN A 490 -7.90 30.96 54.08
N LEU A 491 -7.54 29.76 54.55
CA LEU A 491 -8.50 28.79 55.08
C LEU A 491 -9.27 29.36 56.28
N SER A 492 -8.59 30.02 57.22
CA SER A 492 -9.24 30.70 58.35
C SER A 492 -10.23 31.75 57.87
N SER A 493 -9.86 32.56 56.87
CA SER A 493 -10.75 33.58 56.31
C SER A 493 -12.02 32.96 55.72
N VAL A 494 -11.90 31.86 54.97
CA VAL A 494 -13.04 31.18 54.35
C VAL A 494 -13.93 30.51 55.40
N LEU A 495 -13.33 29.91 56.44
CA LEU A 495 -14.07 29.32 57.56
C LEU A 495 -14.85 30.37 58.34
N CYS A 496 -14.28 31.58 58.54
CA CYS A 496 -15.01 32.70 59.12
C CYS A 496 -16.17 33.13 58.22
N SER A 497 -15.96 33.31 56.91
CA SER A 497 -17.01 33.67 55.96
C SER A 497 -18.16 32.65 55.94
N ARG A 498 -17.84 31.35 56.08
CA ARG A 498 -18.84 30.29 56.20
C ARG A 498 -19.58 30.36 57.54
N PHE A 499 -18.87 30.58 58.64
CA PHE A 499 -19.48 30.70 59.97
C PHE A 499 -20.49 31.86 60.03
N THR A 500 -20.11 33.04 59.51
CA THR A 500 -21.00 34.22 59.44
C THR A 500 -22.24 33.94 58.60
N GLN A 501 -22.09 33.21 57.48
CA GLN A 501 -23.23 32.83 56.66
C GLN A 501 -24.18 31.87 57.40
N THR A 502 -23.66 30.86 58.08
CA THR A 502 -24.48 29.90 58.84
C THR A 502 -25.07 30.46 60.14
N SER A 503 -24.70 31.69 60.53
CA SER A 503 -25.28 32.40 61.69
C SER A 503 -26.26 33.51 61.28
N GLU A 504 -26.40 33.78 59.98
CA GLU A 504 -27.43 34.63 59.37
C GLU A 504 -28.63 33.82 58.80
N GLU A 505 -28.51 32.50 58.73
CA GLU A 505 -29.59 31.52 58.51
C GLU A 505 -30.16 31.05 59.85
#